data_AF-A0A7X3PXW9-F1
#
_entry.id   AF-A0A7X3PXW9-F1
#
_cell.length_a   1.000
_cell.length_b   1.000
_cell.length_c   1.000
_cell.angle_alpha   90.00
_cell.angle_beta   90.00
_cell.angle_gamma   90.00
#
_symmetry.space_group_name_H-M   'P 1'
#
loop_
_entity.id
_entity.type
_entity.pdbx_description
1 polymer ?
#
loop_
_entity_poly.entity_id
_entity_poly.type
_entity_poly.pdbx_seq_one_letter_code
_entity_poly.pdbx_strand_id
1 'polypeptide(L)'
;HEEWYLEGKEAESIDQQQVTLFVSRVVDLPAELPVSATNDEPDQYGLTSPTIEIAGIDQKGRPRGRLALGMREKGLVYATGAGLPGIYQVRSLILGQVPTPGTLLRQ
;
A
#
# COMPACT_ATOMS: atom_id res chain seq x y z
N HIS A 1 8.41 -20.68 0.80
CA HIS A 1 7.55 -19.77 1.55
C HIS A 1 8.40 -18.58 1.94
N GLU A 2 8.17 -17.43 1.32
CA GLU A 2 8.81 -16.18 1.74
C GLU A 2 8.00 -15.67 2.95
N GLU A 3 8.64 -15.63 4.12
CA GLU A 3 8.04 -15.03 5.32
C GLU A 3 8.21 -13.51 5.26
N TRP A 4 7.12 -12.81 5.57
CA TRP A 4 7.08 -11.36 5.66
C TRP A 4 7.68 -10.90 7.00
N TYR A 5 8.30 -9.73 6.99
CA TYR A 5 8.83 -9.06 8.17
C TYR A 5 8.42 -7.58 8.14
N LEU A 6 8.39 -6.95 9.31
CA LEU A 6 8.12 -5.52 9.42
C LEU A 6 9.45 -4.79 9.62
N GLU A 7 9.74 -3.80 8.76
CA GLU A 7 10.97 -3.02 8.82
C GLU A 7 11.11 -2.32 10.18
N GLY A 8 12.29 -2.44 10.80
CA GLY A 8 12.58 -1.94 12.14
C GLY A 8 12.07 -2.81 13.29
N LYS A 9 11.35 -3.91 12.99
CA LYS A 9 10.85 -4.91 13.94
C LYS A 9 11.09 -6.34 13.42
N GLU A 10 12.24 -6.57 12.79
CA GLU A 10 12.59 -7.84 12.14
C GLU A 10 12.67 -9.02 13.13
N ALA A 11 12.92 -8.72 14.41
CA ALA A 11 12.99 -9.72 15.48
C ALA A 11 11.60 -10.11 16.04
N GLU A 12 10.54 -9.38 15.69
CA GLU A 12 9.19 -9.65 16.18
C GLU A 12 8.44 -10.59 15.23
N SER A 13 7.75 -11.58 15.79
CA SER A 13 6.92 -12.49 14.99
C SER A 13 5.67 -11.75 14.52
N ILE A 14 5.44 -11.72 13.21
CA ILE A 14 4.24 -11.12 12.63
C ILE A 14 3.24 -12.17 12.19
N ASP A 15 1.95 -11.81 12.18
CA ASP A 15 0.88 -12.64 11.66
C ASP A 15 0.95 -12.70 10.13
N GLN A 16 1.62 -13.75 9.65
CA GLN A 16 1.82 -14.02 8.23
C GLN A 16 0.49 -14.14 7.44
N GLN A 17 -0.59 -14.59 8.08
CA GLN A 17 -1.89 -14.70 7.40
C GLN A 17 -2.52 -13.33 7.20
N GLN A 18 -2.49 -12.48 8.23
CA GLN A 18 -2.95 -11.10 8.14
C GLN A 18 -2.16 -10.31 7.09
N VAL A 19 -0.82 -10.45 7.08
CA VAL A 19 0.02 -9.77 6.09
C VAL A 19 -0.26 -10.28 4.68
N THR A 20 -0.38 -11.59 4.48
CA THR A 20 -0.70 -12.17 3.15
C THR A 20 -2.07 -11.70 2.64
N LEU A 21 -3.07 -11.65 3.52
CA LEU A 21 -4.40 -11.15 3.18
C LEU A 21 -4.38 -9.66 2.86
N PHE A 22 -3.58 -8.89 3.58
CA PHE A 22 -3.39 -7.47 3.30
C PHE A 22 -2.68 -7.23 1.97
N VAL A 23 -1.55 -7.91 1.74
CA VAL A 23 -0.77 -7.81 0.49
C VAL A 23 -1.62 -8.21 -0.70
N SER A 24 -2.39 -9.30 -0.64
CA SER A 24 -3.31 -9.67 -1.74
C SER A 24 -4.35 -8.59 -2.01
N ARG A 25 -5.00 -8.03 -0.98
CA ARG A 25 -5.99 -6.94 -1.16
C ARG A 25 -5.40 -5.65 -1.74
N VAL A 26 -4.13 -5.38 -1.46
CA VAL A 26 -3.44 -4.16 -1.89
C VAL A 26 -2.78 -4.31 -3.26
N VAL A 27 -2.14 -5.44 -3.52
CA VAL A 27 -1.50 -5.74 -4.81
C VAL A 27 -2.56 -5.99 -5.88
N ASP A 28 -3.64 -6.71 -5.53
CA ASP A 28 -4.77 -6.95 -6.40
C ASP A 28 -5.86 -5.88 -6.25
N LEU A 29 -5.53 -4.72 -5.67
CA LEU A 29 -6.49 -3.64 -5.46
C LEU A 29 -7.06 -3.26 -6.83
N PRO A 30 -8.37 -3.50 -7.08
CA PRO A 30 -8.93 -3.21 -8.38
C PRO A 30 -8.88 -1.69 -8.56
N ALA A 31 -8.12 -1.24 -9.56
CA ALA A 31 -8.14 0.14 -9.99
C ALA A 31 -9.59 0.48 -10.40
N GLU A 32 -10.28 1.28 -9.58
CA GLU A 32 -11.68 1.58 -9.86
C GLU A 32 -11.80 2.63 -10.95
N LEU A 33 -10.93 3.63 -10.92
CA LEU A 33 -10.87 4.69 -11.92
C LEU A 33 -9.42 5.07 -12.20
N PRO A 34 -8.91 4.85 -13.43
CA PRO A 34 -7.64 5.46 -13.84
C PRO A 34 -7.83 6.98 -13.94
N VAL A 35 -6.98 7.74 -13.27
CA VAL A 35 -6.98 9.21 -13.28
C VAL A 35 -5.93 9.72 -14.26
N SER A 36 -4.74 9.13 -14.21
CA SER A 36 -3.65 9.43 -15.13
C SER A 36 -2.88 8.15 -15.46
N ALA A 37 -2.45 8.04 -16.72
CA ALA A 37 -1.57 6.95 -17.17
C ALA A 37 -0.10 7.16 -16.70
N THR A 38 0.23 8.38 -16.25
CA THR A 38 1.54 8.78 -15.76
C THR A 38 1.43 9.34 -14.34
N ASN A 39 2.50 9.30 -13.56
CA ASN A 39 2.56 9.87 -12.20
C ASN A 39 2.93 11.36 -12.23
N ASP A 40 2.43 12.09 -13.23
CA ASP A 40 2.70 13.52 -13.35
C ASP A 40 1.86 14.30 -12.33
N GLU A 41 2.44 15.36 -11.76
CA GLU A 41 1.79 16.23 -10.76
C GLU A 41 1.28 15.50 -9.48
N PRO A 42 2.14 14.72 -8.79
CA PRO A 42 1.74 13.98 -7.59
C PRO A 42 1.28 14.88 -6.43
N ASP A 43 1.63 16.16 -6.45
CA ASP A 43 1.21 17.15 -5.48
C ASP A 43 -0.30 17.41 -5.50
N GLN A 44 -0.91 17.47 -6.69
CA GLN A 44 -2.36 17.68 -6.85
C GLN A 44 -3.20 16.56 -6.25
N TYR A 45 -2.61 15.37 -6.13
CA TYR A 45 -3.26 14.16 -5.62
C TYR A 45 -2.87 13.83 -4.18
N GLY A 46 -2.04 14.66 -3.54
CA GLY A 46 -1.52 14.41 -2.19
C GLY A 46 -0.58 13.20 -2.11
N LEU A 47 0.09 12.87 -3.22
CA LEU A 47 1.04 11.75 -3.32
C LEU A 47 2.49 12.16 -3.05
N THR A 48 2.78 13.47 -2.99
CA THR A 48 4.08 14.01 -2.54
C THR A 48 4.32 13.77 -1.04
N SER A 49 3.26 13.82 -0.23
CA SER A 49 3.27 13.45 1.18
C SER A 49 2.06 12.54 1.41
N PRO A 50 2.17 11.25 1.04
CA PRO A 50 1.03 10.35 1.10
C PRO A 50 0.58 10.13 2.53
N THR A 51 -0.73 9.99 2.71
CA THR A 51 -1.32 9.66 4.01
C THR A 51 -0.83 8.30 4.50
N ILE A 52 -0.69 7.36 3.57
CA ILE A 52 -0.15 6.02 3.84
C ILE A 52 0.80 5.66 2.71
N GLU A 53 1.97 5.15 3.07
CA GLU A 53 2.93 4.56 2.15
C GLU A 53 3.25 3.14 2.61
N ILE A 54 3.18 2.19 1.67
CA ILE A 54 3.48 0.79 1.90
C ILE A 54 4.51 0.38 0.84
N ALA A 55 5.70 -0.02 1.29
CA ALA A 55 6.74 -0.58 0.43
C ALA A 55 6.89 -2.08 0.71
N GLY A 56 6.83 -2.89 -0.34
CA GLY A 56 7.19 -4.30 -0.28
C GLY A 56 8.65 -4.47 -0.67
N ILE A 57 9.45 -5.12 0.17
CA ILE A 57 10.85 -5.44 -0.08
C ILE A 57 11.03 -6.95 0.13
N ASP A 58 11.77 -7.61 -0.76
CA ASP A 58 12.09 -9.02 -0.57
C ASP A 58 13.24 -9.23 0.42
N GLN A 59 13.51 -10.49 0.78
CA GLN A 59 14.59 -10.86 1.71
C GLN A 59 16.00 -10.52 1.19
N LYS A 60 16.14 -10.19 -0.10
CA LYS A 60 17.41 -9.75 -0.72
C LYS A 60 17.51 -8.22 -0.77
N GLY A 61 16.58 -7.50 -0.12
CA GLY A 61 16.52 -6.04 -0.13
C GLY A 61 15.99 -5.47 -1.45
N ARG A 62 15.39 -6.28 -2.34
CA ARG A 62 14.89 -5.79 -3.62
C ARG A 62 13.46 -5.27 -3.47
N PRO A 63 13.15 -4.06 -3.98
CA PRO A 63 11.78 -3.57 -4.02
C PRO A 63 10.90 -4.51 -4.84
N ARG A 64 9.76 -4.91 -4.28
CA ARG A 64 8.71 -5.69 -4.93
C ARG A 64 7.51 -4.85 -5.33
N GLY A 65 7.38 -3.67 -4.74
CA GLY A 65 6.39 -2.69 -5.15
C GLY A 65 6.21 -1.61 -4.08
N ARG A 66 5.56 -0.51 -4.47
CA ARG A 66 5.23 0.61 -3.59
C ARG A 66 3.79 1.04 -3.83
N LEU A 67 2.99 1.07 -2.78
CA LEU A 67 1.67 1.67 -2.78
C LEU A 67 1.74 2.99 -2.01
N ALA A 68 1.26 4.07 -2.61
CA ALA A 68 1.06 5.33 -1.92
C ALA A 68 -0.41 5.72 -2.01
N LEU A 69 -1.01 6.11 -0.89
CA LEU A 69 -2.39 6.58 -0.80
C LEU A 69 -2.39 8.05 -0.38
N GLY A 70 -2.88 8.91 -1.27
CA GLY A 70 -2.85 10.37 -1.13
C GLY A 70 -4.14 10.95 -0.55
N MET A 71 -4.64 12.00 -1.19
CA MET A 71 -5.82 12.74 -0.76
C MET A 71 -7.12 11.95 -0.99
N ARG A 72 -8.09 12.12 -0.08
CA ARG A 72 -9.45 11.62 -0.27
C ARG A 72 -10.31 12.65 -1.00
N GLU A 73 -11.06 12.20 -2.00
CA GLU A 73 -12.05 13.02 -2.70
C GLU A 73 -13.32 12.20 -2.96
N LYS A 74 -14.49 12.74 -2.58
CA LYS A 74 -15.81 12.14 -2.88
C LYS A 74 -15.95 10.64 -2.55
N GLY A 75 -15.33 10.18 -1.46
CA GLY A 75 -15.37 8.78 -1.03
C GLY A 75 -14.31 7.88 -1.70
N LEU A 76 -13.48 8.44 -2.57
CA LEU A 76 -12.32 7.80 -3.18
C LEU A 76 -11.02 8.35 -2.57
N VAL A 77 -9.92 7.67 -2.80
CA VAL A 77 -8.55 8.11 -2.48
C VAL A 77 -7.67 7.93 -3.71
N TYR A 78 -6.80 8.90 -3.97
CA TYR A 78 -5.79 8.77 -5.01
C TYR A 78 -4.72 7.78 -4.59
N ALA A 79 -4.30 6.92 -5.51
CA ALA A 79 -3.37 5.84 -5.24
C ALA A 79 -2.38 5.65 -6.39
N THR A 80 -1.15 5.29 -6.06
CA THR A 80 -0.20 4.69 -7.01
C THR A 80 -0.02 3.22 -6.66
N GLY A 81 -0.03 2.34 -7.66
CA GLY A 81 0.02 0.89 -7.47
C GLY A 81 1.42 0.31 -7.30
N ALA A 82 1.51 -0.87 -6.66
CA ALA A 82 2.75 -1.63 -6.44
C ALA A 82 3.46 -2.10 -7.74
N GLY A 83 2.79 -2.00 -8.89
CA GLY A 83 3.35 -2.32 -10.21
C GLY A 83 2.53 -1.75 -11.38
N LEU A 84 1.59 -0.84 -11.11
CA LEU A 84 0.75 -0.23 -12.14
C LEU A 84 1.27 1.18 -12.44
N PRO A 85 1.54 1.54 -13.70
CA PRO A 85 1.94 2.89 -14.07
C PRO A 85 0.76 3.85 -13.87
N GLY A 86 1.03 5.03 -13.31
CA GLY A 86 0.04 6.10 -13.19
C GLY A 86 -0.74 6.16 -11.87
N ILE A 87 -1.72 7.05 -11.87
CA ILE A 87 -2.52 7.44 -10.70
C ILE A 87 -3.93 6.92 -10.88
N TYR A 88 -4.44 6.31 -9.82
CA TYR A 88 -5.76 5.70 -9.78
C TYR A 88 -6.56 6.26 -8.62
N GLN A 89 -7.88 6.17 -8.71
CA GLN A 89 -8.77 6.32 -7.59
C GLN A 89 -9.31 4.96 -7.17
N VAL A 90 -9.31 4.74 -5.85
CA VAL A 90 -9.82 3.54 -5.20
C VAL A 90 -10.71 3.94 -4.02
N ARG A 91 -11.56 3.04 -3.53
CA ARG A 91 -12.46 3.38 -2.41
C ARG A 91 -11.66 3.80 -1.19
N SER A 92 -11.98 4.95 -0.62
CA SER A 92 -11.34 5.45 0.60
C SER A 92 -11.51 4.52 1.81
N LEU A 93 -12.48 3.60 1.77
CA LEU A 93 -12.66 2.55 2.79
C LEU A 93 -11.42 1.67 2.93
N ILE A 94 -10.58 1.54 1.89
CA ILE A 94 -9.33 0.79 1.94
C ILE A 94 -8.39 1.30 3.03
N LEU A 95 -8.42 2.60 3.33
CA LEU A 95 -7.60 3.22 4.39
C LEU A 95 -7.94 2.67 5.77
N GLY A 96 -9.19 2.25 6.01
CA GLY A 96 -9.59 1.58 7.25
C GLY A 96 -9.25 0.10 7.29
N GLN A 97 -8.80 -0.48 6.17
CA GLN A 97 -8.37 -1.88 6.07
C GLN A 97 -6.85 -2.03 6.10
N VAL A 98 -6.09 -0.93 6.04
CA VAL A 98 -4.64 -0.97 6.21
C VAL A 98 -4.35 -1.30 7.67
N PRO A 99 -3.74 -2.47 7.97
CA PRO A 99 -3.38 -2.82 9.33
C PRO A 99 -2.28 -1.88 9.82
N THR A 100 -2.36 -1.51 11.09
CA THR A 100 -1.27 -0.78 11.75
C THR A 100 -0.13 -1.75 12.08
N PRO A 101 1.12 -1.27 12.22
CA PRO A 101 2.24 -2.12 12.64
C PRO A 101 1.92 -2.93 13.90
N GLY A 102 1.28 -2.32 14.90
CA GLY A 102 0.90 -3.00 16.14
C GLY A 102 -0.12 -4.14 15.96
N THR A 103 -1.01 -4.04 14.97
CA THR A 103 -2.00 -5.10 14.69
C THR A 103 -1.42 -6.29 13.91
N LEU A 104 -0.23 -6.14 13.33
CA LEU A 104 0.45 -7.21 12.60
C LEU A 104 1.34 -8.08 13.50
N LEU A 105 1.65 -7.63 14.71
CA LEU A 105 2.48 -8.37 15.66
C LEU A 105 1.66 -9.51 16.26
N ARG A 106 2.23 -10.71 16.33
CA ARG A 106 1.65 -11.77 17.18
C ARG A 106 1.80 -11.35 18.63
N GLN A 107 0.67 -11.24 19.33
CA GLN A 107 0.63 -11.11 20.78
C GLN A 107 1.01 -12.43 21.46
#